data_AF-A0A1D1XIK0-F1
#
_entry.id   AF-A0A1D1XIK0-F1
#
_cell.length_a   1.000
_cell.length_b   1.000
_cell.length_c   1.000
_cell.angle_alpha   90.00
_cell.angle_beta   90.00
_cell.angle_gamma   90.00
#
_symmetry.space_group_name_H-M   'P 1'
#
loop_
_entity.id
_entity.type
_entity.pdbx_description
1 polymer ?
#
loop_
_entity_poly.entity_id
_entity_poly.type
_entity_poly.pdbx_seq_one_letter_code
_entity_poly.pdbx_strand_id
1 'polypeptide(L)'
;IDNPEFKDDPDLYVFPNLKYVGFELWQVKSGTIFDNILICDDPEYASKLAEETWGKKKDAEKAGFDEAEKRREEEEAAEASDIDESDDEKGDGEKSDDDASHHKKEETDEAEMNEEEKADNGVTTKHDEL
;
A
#
# COMPACT_ATOMS: atom_id res chain seq x y z
N ILE A 1 -45.77 2.21 -3.08
CA ILE A 1 -46.28 1.93 -4.44
C ILE A 1 -45.21 1.08 -5.08
N ASP A 2 -45.58 -0.11 -5.54
CA ASP A 2 -44.63 -1.03 -6.16
C ASP A 2 -44.33 -0.60 -7.58
N ASN A 3 -43.09 -0.80 -8.02
CA ASN A 3 -42.67 -0.50 -9.38
C ASN A 3 -43.11 -1.65 -10.32
N PRO A 4 -44.06 -1.41 -11.24
CA PRO A 4 -44.54 -2.45 -12.14
C PRO A 4 -43.48 -2.95 -13.14
N GLU A 5 -42.39 -2.21 -13.36
CA GLU A 5 -41.30 -2.60 -14.24
C GLU A 5 -40.21 -3.42 -13.53
N PHE A 6 -40.30 -3.60 -12.21
CA PHE A 6 -39.35 -4.43 -11.48
C PHE A 6 -39.47 -5.89 -11.91
N LYS A 7 -38.33 -6.50 -12.25
CA LYS A 7 -38.21 -7.92 -12.55
C LYS A 7 -37.05 -8.48 -11.76
N ASP A 8 -37.33 -9.57 -11.06
CA ASP A 8 -36.30 -10.37 -10.39
C ASP A 8 -35.63 -11.28 -11.42
N ASP A 9 -34.32 -11.45 -11.30
CA ASP A 9 -33.51 -12.27 -12.20
C ASP A 9 -32.65 -13.23 -11.36
N PRO A 10 -32.99 -14.55 -11.34
CA PRO A 10 -32.25 -15.53 -10.57
C PRO A 10 -30.85 -15.80 -11.14
N ASP A 11 -30.58 -15.44 -12.40
CA ASP A 11 -29.34 -15.76 -13.12
C ASP A 11 -28.36 -14.58 -13.16
N LEU A 12 -28.59 -13.54 -12.36
CA LEU A 12 -27.75 -12.33 -12.31
C LEU A 12 -26.26 -12.62 -12.04
N TYR A 13 -25.95 -13.73 -11.37
CA TYR A 13 -24.58 -14.16 -11.05
C TYR A 13 -23.91 -14.98 -12.16
N VAL A 14 -24.65 -15.40 -13.19
CA VAL A 14 -24.18 -16.35 -14.20
C VAL A 14 -23.48 -15.62 -15.35
N PHE A 15 -22.17 -15.84 -15.47
CA PHE A 15 -21.36 -15.34 -16.59
C PHE A 15 -20.77 -16.52 -17.38
N PRO A 16 -21.32 -16.86 -18.56
CA PRO A 16 -20.97 -18.11 -19.24
C PRO A 16 -19.57 -18.12 -19.89
N ASN A 17 -18.95 -16.96 -20.11
CA ASN A 17 -17.64 -16.87 -20.77
C ASN A 17 -16.78 -15.79 -20.13
N LEU A 18 -15.92 -16.20 -19.19
CA LEU A 18 -14.86 -15.37 -18.63
C LEU A 18 -13.52 -15.79 -19.25
N LYS A 19 -12.82 -14.87 -19.91
CA LYS A 19 -11.59 -15.16 -20.67
C LYS A 19 -10.34 -14.45 -20.16
N TYR A 20 -10.53 -13.31 -19.52
CA TYR A 20 -9.44 -12.43 -19.14
C TYR A 20 -9.63 -11.96 -17.70
N VAL A 21 -8.51 -11.79 -17.02
CA VAL A 21 -8.42 -11.11 -15.74
C VAL A 21 -7.63 -9.84 -16.00
N GLY A 22 -8.17 -8.70 -15.59
CA GLY A 22 -7.54 -7.39 -15.75
C GLY A 22 -7.60 -6.60 -14.46
N PHE A 23 -6.52 -5.92 -14.14
CA PHE A 23 -6.46 -4.93 -13.07
C PHE A 23 -6.50 -3.54 -13.73
N GLU A 24 -7.56 -2.80 -13.48
CA GLU A 24 -7.70 -1.40 -13.90
C GLU A 24 -8.00 -0.60 -12.63
N LEU A 25 -7.03 0.21 -12.20
CA LEU A 25 -7.02 0.89 -10.91
C LEU A 25 -6.34 2.25 -11.06
N TRP A 26 -6.85 3.24 -10.32
CA TRP A 26 -6.16 4.49 -10.09
C TRP A 26 -5.42 4.44 -8.74
N GLN A 27 -4.16 4.90 -8.70
CA GLN A 27 -3.37 4.99 -7.47
C GLN A 27 -2.77 6.39 -7.33
N VAL A 28 -2.91 7.00 -6.14
CA VAL A 28 -2.23 8.26 -5.79
C VAL A 28 -0.79 7.98 -5.34
N LYS A 29 -0.61 7.01 -4.43
CA LYS A 29 0.69 6.47 -4.02
C LYS A 29 0.81 5.02 -4.48
N SER A 30 1.91 4.68 -5.13
CA SER A 30 2.22 3.32 -5.58
C SER A 30 2.74 2.45 -4.43
N GLY A 31 2.84 1.13 -4.66
CA GLY A 31 3.43 0.19 -3.71
C GLY A 31 2.57 -1.04 -3.40
N THR A 32 1.35 -1.10 -3.92
CA THR A 32 0.49 -2.29 -3.80
C THR A 32 1.05 -3.44 -4.63
N ILE A 33 1.14 -4.63 -4.02
CA ILE A 33 1.53 -5.87 -4.68
C ILE A 33 0.34 -6.83 -4.60
N PHE A 34 -0.04 -7.40 -5.75
CA PHE A 34 -1.04 -8.46 -5.82
C PHE A 34 -0.35 -9.80 -6.07
N ASP A 35 -0.63 -10.80 -5.25
CA ASP A 35 -0.15 -12.17 -5.40
C ASP A 35 -1.28 -13.19 -5.19
N ASN A 36 -1.01 -14.47 -5.50
CA ASN A 36 -1.92 -15.60 -5.26
C ASN A 36 -3.35 -15.47 -5.86
N ILE A 37 -3.48 -14.96 -7.10
CA ILE A 37 -4.78 -14.84 -7.76
C ILE A 37 -5.35 -16.23 -8.09
N LEU A 38 -6.44 -16.62 -7.42
CA LEU A 38 -7.17 -17.87 -7.63
C LEU A 38 -8.59 -17.60 -8.17
N ILE A 39 -8.97 -18.33 -9.22
CA ILE A 39 -10.34 -18.41 -9.71
C ILE A 39 -10.77 -19.88 -9.67
N CYS A 40 -11.76 -20.21 -8.85
CA CYS A 40 -12.28 -21.56 -8.72
C CYS A 40 -13.76 -21.58 -8.33
N ASP A 41 -14.39 -22.73 -8.48
CA ASP A 41 -15.78 -23.03 -8.12
C ASP A 41 -15.91 -23.84 -6.82
N ASP A 42 -14.78 -24.21 -6.20
CA ASP A 42 -14.72 -24.98 -4.96
C ASP A 42 -14.31 -24.10 -3.75
N PRO A 43 -15.22 -23.85 -2.79
CA PRO A 43 -14.92 -23.04 -1.61
C PRO A 43 -13.96 -23.71 -0.63
N GLU A 44 -13.94 -25.05 -0.55
CA GLU A 44 -13.03 -25.77 0.34
C GLU A 44 -11.60 -25.67 -0.18
N TYR A 45 -11.42 -25.85 -1.50
CA TYR A 45 -10.12 -25.64 -2.14
C TYR A 45 -9.62 -24.21 -2.00
N ALA A 46 -10.49 -23.21 -2.21
CA ALA A 46 -10.14 -21.80 -2.02
C ALA A 46 -9.66 -21.50 -0.59
N SER A 47 -10.38 -22.03 0.40
CA SER A 47 -10.05 -21.84 1.82
C SER A 47 -8.70 -22.46 2.16
N LYS A 48 -8.44 -23.68 1.67
CA LYS A 48 -7.16 -24.35 1.87
C LYS A 48 -6.00 -23.57 1.23
N LEU A 49 -6.16 -23.07 0.00
CA LEU A 49 -5.10 -22.30 -0.65
C LEU A 49 -4.84 -20.99 0.09
N ALA A 50 -5.88 -20.32 0.59
CA ALA A 50 -5.75 -19.10 1.38
C ALA A 50 -4.96 -19.34 2.69
N GLU A 51 -5.23 -20.44 3.40
CA GLU A 51 -4.48 -20.83 4.59
C GLU A 51 -3.02 -21.19 4.25
N GLU A 52 -2.79 -21.90 3.14
CA GLU A 52 -1.47 -22.34 2.73
C GLU A 52 -0.56 -21.22 2.22
N THR A 53 -1.14 -20.13 1.71
CA THR A 53 -0.44 -18.97 1.15
C THR A 53 -0.43 -17.80 2.12
N TRP A 54 -1.49 -16.98 2.15
CA TRP A 54 -1.61 -15.82 3.02
C TRP A 54 -1.57 -16.22 4.50
N GLY A 55 -2.28 -17.28 4.89
CA GLY A 55 -2.37 -17.73 6.28
C GLY A 55 -1.01 -18.04 6.91
N LYS A 56 -0.06 -18.60 6.16
CA LYS A 56 1.31 -18.88 6.64
C LYS A 56 2.20 -17.63 6.68
N LYS A 57 1.96 -16.67 5.79
CA LYS A 57 2.81 -15.49 5.63
C LYS A 57 2.40 -14.33 6.54
N LYS A 58 1.10 -14.17 6.80
CA LYS A 58 0.52 -12.97 7.44
C LYS A 58 1.22 -12.54 8.74
N ASP A 59 1.58 -13.49 9.61
CA ASP A 59 2.14 -13.17 10.92
C ASP A 59 3.63 -12.83 10.83
N ALA A 60 4.38 -13.52 9.95
CA ALA A 60 5.78 -13.24 9.70
C ALA A 60 5.96 -11.91 8.94
N GLU A 61 5.10 -11.65 7.94
CA GLU A 61 5.10 -10.40 7.19
C GLU A 61 4.74 -9.22 8.08
N LYS A 62 3.74 -9.37 8.96
CA LYS A 62 3.40 -8.34 9.94
C LYS A 62 4.58 -8.05 10.88
N ALA A 63 5.23 -9.08 11.42
CA ALA A 63 6.38 -8.88 12.31
C ALA A 63 7.55 -8.19 11.59
N GLY A 64 7.85 -8.58 10.36
CA GLY A 64 8.89 -7.94 9.55
C GLY A 64 8.56 -6.50 9.18
N PHE A 65 7.29 -6.20 8.92
CA PHE A 65 6.82 -4.82 8.69
C PHE A 65 6.98 -3.96 9.95
N ASP A 66 6.49 -4.44 11.09
CA ASP A 66 6.58 -3.71 12.36
C ASP A 66 8.05 -3.43 12.76
N GLU A 67 8.97 -4.38 12.52
CA GLU A 67 10.42 -4.19 12.74
C GLU A 67 11.04 -3.18 11.76
N ALA A 68 10.69 -3.28 10.48
CA ALA A 68 11.20 -2.37 9.46
C ALA A 68 10.70 -0.93 9.68
N GLU A 69 9.45 -0.76 10.10
CA GLU A 69 8.91 0.57 10.39
C GLU A 69 9.59 1.18 11.62
N LYS A 70 9.73 0.42 12.72
CA LYS A 70 10.45 0.89 13.91
C LYS A 70 11.90 1.30 13.60
N ARG A 71 12.60 0.56 12.74
CA ARG A 71 13.95 0.93 12.30
C ARG A 71 13.95 2.23 11.49
N ARG A 72 12.97 2.39 10.59
CA ARG A 72 12.85 3.61 9.78
C ARG A 72 12.58 4.84 10.65
N GLU A 73 11.71 4.71 11.66
CA GLU A 73 11.44 5.78 12.63
C GLU A 73 12.69 6.14 13.45
N GLU A 74 13.47 5.15 13.89
CA GLU A 74 14.72 5.38 14.64
C GLU A 74 15.80 6.05 13.77
N GLU A 75 15.93 5.64 12.49
CA GLU A 75 16.84 6.27 11.52
C GLU A 75 16.41 7.72 11.23
N GLU A 76 15.12 7.96 10.96
CA GLU A 76 14.57 9.31 10.74
C GLU A 76 14.77 10.22 11.97
N ALA A 77 14.59 9.69 13.19
CA ALA A 77 14.83 10.45 14.42
C ALA A 77 16.31 10.76 14.67
N ALA A 78 17.21 9.83 14.36
CA ALA A 78 18.65 10.03 14.48
C ALA A 78 19.15 11.10 13.50
N GLU A 79 18.72 11.03 12.23
CA GLU A 79 19.04 12.04 11.22
C GLU A 79 18.50 13.43 11.60
N ALA A 80 17.30 13.51 12.20
CA ALA A 80 16.76 14.78 12.71
C ALA A 80 17.59 15.35 13.86
N SER A 81 18.15 14.50 14.74
CA SER A 81 19.01 14.96 15.85
C SER A 81 20.43 15.38 15.43
N ASP A 82 21.02 14.74 14.42
CA ASP A 82 22.35 15.11 13.91
C ASP A 82 22.33 16.46 13.15
N ILE A 83 21.18 16.87 12.62
CA ILE A 83 21.01 18.19 11.98
C ILE A 83 21.04 19.32 13.03
N ASP A 84 20.48 19.10 14.24
CA ASP A 84 20.42 20.09 15.32
C ASP A 84 21.80 20.38 15.97
N GLU A 85 22.67 19.38 16.08
CA GLU A 85 24.05 19.56 16.60
C GLU A 85 24.99 20.31 15.64
N SER A 86 24.59 20.49 14.37
CA SER A 86 25.39 21.20 13.36
C SER A 86 25.02 22.69 13.18
N ASP A 87 23.98 23.19 13.85
CA ASP A 87 23.52 24.59 13.81
C ASP A 87 23.88 25.42 15.07
N ASP A 88 24.66 24.86 16.00
CA ASP A 88 25.11 25.56 17.23
C ASP A 88 26.34 26.49 17.01
N GLU A 89 26.33 27.23 15.90
CA GLU A 89 26.99 28.53 15.82
C GLU A 89 26.00 29.52 15.18
N LYS A 90 25.09 30.09 15.98
CA LYS A 90 24.78 31.55 16.13
C LYS A 90 23.35 31.79 16.65
N GLY A 91 23.21 32.33 17.87
CA GLY A 91 22.08 33.22 18.17
C GLY A 91 21.52 33.20 19.59
N ASP A 92 22.01 34.12 20.41
CA ASP A 92 21.50 34.57 21.71
C ASP A 92 20.01 35.04 21.70
N GLY A 93 19.24 34.75 22.77
CA GLY A 93 18.04 35.56 23.14
C GLY A 93 16.77 34.87 23.69
N GLU A 94 16.73 34.66 25.02
CA GLU A 94 15.60 34.73 26.00
C GLU A 94 14.14 34.24 25.70
N LYS A 95 13.77 33.13 26.38
CA LYS A 95 12.64 32.87 27.33
C LYS A 95 11.15 33.21 27.02
N SER A 96 10.32 32.14 27.04
CA SER A 96 9.12 31.85 27.91
C SER A 96 7.94 32.86 27.98
N ASP A 97 6.63 32.54 28.00
CA ASP A 97 5.83 31.36 28.38
C ASP A 97 4.38 31.43 27.77
N ASP A 98 3.77 30.25 27.62
CA ASP A 98 2.35 29.82 27.74
C ASP A 98 1.16 30.63 27.15
N ASP A 99 0.31 29.96 26.35
CA ASP A 99 -1.01 29.45 26.82
C ASP A 99 -1.70 28.57 25.76
N ALA A 100 -2.30 27.49 26.22
CA ALA A 100 -2.86 26.39 25.43
C ALA A 100 -4.31 26.61 24.97
N SER A 101 -4.71 26.07 23.80
CA SER A 101 -5.88 25.16 23.67
C SER A 101 -6.24 24.79 22.22
N HIS A 102 -6.01 23.52 21.90
CA HIS A 102 -7.02 22.55 21.44
C HIS A 102 -7.99 22.92 20.30
N HIS A 103 -7.74 22.46 19.06
CA HIS A 103 -8.77 21.73 18.28
C HIS A 103 -8.22 21.03 17.02
N LYS A 104 -8.27 19.69 17.04
CA LYS A 104 -8.75 18.75 16.00
C LYS A 104 -8.51 19.06 14.51
N LYS A 105 -7.83 18.14 13.81
CA LYS A 105 -8.06 17.63 12.42
C LYS A 105 -6.96 16.59 12.12
N GLU A 106 -7.25 15.31 11.88
CA GLU A 106 -7.66 14.76 10.59
C GLU A 106 -7.16 15.57 9.40
N GLU A 107 -5.96 15.24 8.89
CA GLU A 107 -5.73 14.72 7.53
C GLU A 107 -4.21 14.60 7.27
N THR A 108 -3.88 13.63 6.42
CA THR A 108 -2.77 13.60 5.45
C THR A 108 -1.50 14.41 5.75
N ASP A 109 -0.35 13.74 5.67
CA ASP A 109 0.76 14.39 4.99
C ASP A 109 1.53 13.44 4.06
N GLU A 110 1.84 14.06 2.93
CA GLU A 110 2.56 13.58 1.79
C GLU A 110 4.06 13.70 2.09
N ALA A 111 4.83 12.70 1.67
CA ALA A 111 6.24 12.91 1.40
C ALA A 111 6.40 12.64 -0.10
N GLU A 112 6.22 13.71 -0.88
CA GLU A 112 6.85 13.82 -2.18
C GLU A 112 8.36 13.85 -1.98
N MET A 113 9.12 13.16 -2.84
CA MET A 113 10.28 13.76 -3.53
C MET A 113 10.85 12.83 -4.60
N ASN A 114 10.50 13.22 -5.83
CA ASN A 114 11.36 13.47 -6.99
C ASN A 114 12.17 12.35 -7.68
N GLU A 115 11.86 12.22 -8.98
CA GLU A 115 12.60 11.54 -10.02
C GLU A 115 14.01 12.15 -10.21
N GLU A 116 15.00 11.32 -10.55
CA GLU A 116 15.72 11.46 -11.81
C GLU A 116 16.54 10.21 -12.18
N GLU A 117 16.57 9.98 -13.48
CA GLU A 117 16.90 8.79 -14.27
C GLU A 117 18.31 8.20 -14.10
N LYS A 118 18.50 6.95 -14.56
CA LYS A 118 19.28 6.71 -15.81
C LYS A 118 18.77 5.52 -16.61
N ALA A 119 18.34 5.83 -17.83
CA ALA A 119 18.24 4.91 -18.94
C ALA A 119 19.60 4.23 -19.25
N ASP A 120 19.58 2.92 -19.50
CA ASP A 120 20.46 2.32 -20.50
C ASP A 120 19.76 1.15 -21.22
N ASN A 121 20.03 1.09 -22.51
CA ASN A 121 19.29 0.41 -23.55
C ASN A 121 19.54 -1.11 -23.62
N GLY A 122 18.44 -1.85 -23.81
CA GLY A 122 18.31 -2.80 -24.93
C GLY A 122 19.08 -4.12 -24.89
N VAL A 123 18.38 -5.21 -24.57
CA VAL A 123 18.58 -6.51 -25.27
C VAL A 123 17.22 -7.17 -25.49
N THR A 124 16.86 -7.33 -26.76
CA THR A 124 15.76 -8.16 -27.25
C THR A 124 16.13 -9.63 -27.22
N THR A 125 15.32 -10.51 -26.62
CA THR A 125 15.27 -11.93 -27.00
C THR A 125 13.90 -12.57 -26.71
N LYS A 126 13.13 -12.70 -27.80
CA LYS A 126 12.24 -13.80 -28.24
C LYS A 126 11.45 -14.61 -27.21
N HIS A 127 10.13 -14.48 -27.36
CA HIS A 127 9.07 -15.47 -27.16
C HIS A 127 9.49 -16.87 -27.66
N ASP A 128 9.24 -17.91 -26.85
CA ASP A 128 9.10 -19.28 -27.32
C ASP A 128 7.93 -19.94 -26.58
N GLU A 129 6.94 -20.38 -27.36
CA GLU A 129 5.84 -21.25 -26.94
C GLU A 129 6.38 -22.66 -26.65
N LEU A 130 5.93 -23.26 -25.54
CA LEU A 130 5.77 -24.71 -25.38
C LEU A 130 4.74 -24.99 -24.28
#